data_AF-A0A926J9P3-F1
#
_entry.id   AF-A0A926J9P3-F1
#
_cell.length_a   1.000
_cell.length_b   1.000
_cell.length_c   1.000
_cell.angle_alpha   90.00
_cell.angle_beta   90.00
_cell.angle_gamma   90.00
#
_symmetry.space_group_name_H-M   'P 1'
#
loop_
_entity.id
_entity.type
_entity.pdbx_description
1 polymer ?
#
loop_
_entity_poly.entity_id
_entity_poly.type
_entity_poly.pdbx_seq_one_letter_code
_entity_poly.pdbx_strand_id
1 'polypeptide(L)'
;MSEIHEPAERAKFHAMSEGTAGDWAIIGGQFRHFAGGLADRVLGHLKLLDGDFGGFPIDRMQHSLQTATRAHCDGRGEDYVVMALLHDIGDTLGTYNHPDIAAAILKPFVSEELRWIAEQHGAFQGYYFFHYLGMDRDVRERFRGHQHFEACADFCRLYDQAAFDPAYDSAPLDFFEPMVRRIFARPLHSMYAAVVETDAA
;
A
#
# COMPACT_ATOMS: atom_id res chain seq x y z
N MET A 1 -3.25 -17.47 -27.80
CA MET A 1 -2.66 -18.83 -27.77
C MET A 1 -2.33 -19.11 -26.32
N SER A 2 -3.02 -20.07 -25.69
CA SER A 2 -2.78 -20.41 -24.29
C SER A 2 -1.39 -21.01 -24.16
N GLU A 3 -0.51 -20.36 -23.40
CA GLU A 3 0.71 -21.01 -22.93
C GLU A 3 0.31 -22.23 -22.12
N ILE A 4 0.75 -23.40 -22.59
CA ILE A 4 0.60 -24.66 -21.87
C ILE A 4 1.59 -24.55 -20.71
N HIS A 5 1.12 -24.15 -19.54
CA HIS A 5 1.92 -24.14 -18.33
C HIS A 5 2.17 -25.60 -17.95
N GLU A 6 3.40 -26.09 -18.13
CA GLU A 6 3.79 -27.38 -17.55
C GLU A 6 3.49 -27.33 -16.05
N PRO A 7 2.94 -28.42 -15.46
CA PRO A 7 2.62 -28.41 -14.05
C PRO A 7 3.92 -28.24 -13.25
N ALA A 8 4.08 -27.07 -12.65
CA ALA A 8 5.22 -26.74 -11.80
C ALA A 8 5.43 -27.84 -10.75
N GLU A 9 6.69 -28.21 -10.52
CA GLU A 9 7.04 -29.17 -9.47
C GLU A 9 6.51 -28.69 -8.11
N ARG A 10 6.00 -29.62 -7.30
CA ARG A 10 5.38 -29.33 -6.00
C ARG A 10 6.05 -30.14 -4.89
N ALA A 11 6.13 -29.54 -3.71
CA ALA A 11 6.45 -30.26 -2.48
C ALA A 11 5.47 -31.41 -2.24
N LYS A 12 5.95 -32.50 -1.64
CA LYS A 12 5.21 -33.76 -1.47
C LYS A 12 4.77 -34.05 -0.04
N PHE A 13 5.15 -33.23 0.93
CA PHE A 13 4.77 -33.42 2.33
C PHE A 13 3.27 -33.20 2.57
N HIS A 14 2.70 -33.85 3.58
CA HIS A 14 1.32 -33.61 4.02
C HIS A 14 1.27 -32.63 5.22
N ALA A 15 2.34 -32.57 6.01
CA ALA A 15 2.56 -31.58 7.06
C ALA A 15 3.97 -30.96 6.95
N MET A 16 4.14 -29.67 7.31
CA MET A 16 5.45 -28.99 7.21
C MET A 16 6.58 -29.71 7.97
N SER A 17 6.25 -30.42 9.05
CA SER A 17 7.22 -31.23 9.84
C SER A 17 7.78 -32.44 9.07
N GLU A 18 7.12 -32.85 8.00
CA GLU A 18 7.55 -33.95 7.11
C GLU A 18 8.36 -33.42 5.91
N GLY A 19 8.48 -32.10 5.77
CA GLY A 19 9.14 -31.47 4.63
C GLY A 19 10.62 -31.79 4.57
N THR A 20 11.10 -32.10 3.37
CA THR A 20 12.54 -32.31 3.10
C THR A 20 13.19 -31.03 2.58
N ALA A 21 14.52 -30.96 2.59
CA ALA A 21 15.25 -29.86 1.97
C ALA A 21 14.91 -29.70 0.47
N GLY A 22 14.62 -30.81 -0.24
CA GLY A 22 14.18 -30.79 -1.63
C GLY A 22 12.81 -30.11 -1.82
N ASP A 23 11.84 -30.43 -0.95
CA ASP A 23 10.53 -29.77 -0.95
C ASP A 23 10.65 -28.26 -0.74
N TRP A 24 11.51 -27.84 0.19
CA TRP A 24 11.73 -26.43 0.49
C TRP A 24 12.52 -25.70 -0.62
N ALA A 25 13.39 -26.39 -1.35
CA ALA A 25 14.04 -25.83 -2.53
C ALA A 25 13.03 -25.53 -3.65
N ILE A 26 12.06 -26.43 -3.87
CA ILE A 26 10.95 -26.22 -4.81
C ILE A 26 10.11 -25.02 -4.38
N ILE A 27 9.67 -24.99 -3.12
CA ILE A 27 8.85 -23.89 -2.58
C ILE A 27 9.60 -22.56 -2.66
N GLY A 28 10.89 -22.52 -2.30
CA GLY A 28 11.71 -21.32 -2.39
C GLY A 28 11.83 -20.80 -3.82
N GLY A 29 11.99 -21.68 -4.81
CA GLY A 29 12.00 -21.31 -6.23
C GLY A 29 10.68 -20.69 -6.69
N GLN A 30 9.55 -21.33 -6.35
CA GLN A 30 8.21 -20.80 -6.66
C GLN A 30 7.94 -19.48 -5.94
N PHE A 31 8.37 -19.34 -4.68
CA PHE A 31 8.23 -18.12 -3.92
C PHE A 31 9.00 -16.95 -4.54
N ARG A 32 10.23 -17.16 -5.03
CA ARG A 32 10.99 -16.10 -5.72
C ARG A 32 10.26 -15.58 -6.95
N HIS A 33 9.75 -16.49 -7.79
CA HIS A 33 8.95 -16.10 -8.96
C HIS A 33 7.68 -15.33 -8.53
N PHE A 34 6.97 -15.85 -7.53
CA PHE A 34 5.77 -15.19 -6.99
C PHE A 34 6.09 -13.80 -6.44
N ALA A 35 7.13 -13.65 -5.62
CA ALA A 35 7.54 -12.39 -5.02
C ALA A 35 7.91 -11.33 -6.07
N GLY A 36 8.57 -11.72 -7.17
CA GLY A 36 8.88 -10.82 -8.28
C GLY A 36 7.65 -10.16 -8.93
N GLY A 37 6.49 -10.81 -8.90
CA GLY A 37 5.21 -10.27 -9.39
C GLY A 37 4.41 -9.46 -8.34
N LEU A 38 4.98 -9.11 -7.19
CA LEU A 38 4.23 -8.47 -6.10
C LEU A 38 3.67 -7.10 -6.51
N ALA A 39 4.47 -6.25 -7.16
CA ALA A 39 4.04 -4.93 -7.59
C ALA A 39 2.81 -4.99 -8.51
N ASP A 40 2.78 -5.95 -9.45
CA ASP A 40 1.63 -6.14 -10.35
C ASP A 40 0.37 -6.55 -9.59
N ARG A 41 0.50 -7.40 -8.57
CA ARG A 41 -0.65 -7.77 -7.72
C ARG A 41 -1.14 -6.58 -6.91
N VAL A 42 -0.24 -5.77 -6.34
CA VAL A 42 -0.61 -4.55 -5.60
C VAL A 42 -1.35 -3.56 -6.53
N LEU A 43 -0.81 -3.31 -7.73
CA LEU A 43 -1.46 -2.45 -8.73
C LEU A 43 -2.82 -3.04 -9.19
N GLY A 44 -2.91 -4.35 -9.36
CA GLY A 44 -4.17 -5.03 -9.68
C GLY A 44 -5.23 -4.85 -8.59
N HIS A 45 -4.83 -4.90 -7.32
CA HIS A 45 -5.72 -4.59 -6.20
C HIS A 45 -6.11 -3.11 -6.13
N LEU A 46 -5.16 -2.20 -6.36
CA LEU A 46 -5.47 -0.76 -6.42
C LEU A 46 -6.53 -0.47 -7.50
N LYS A 47 -6.43 -1.12 -8.67
CA LYS A 47 -7.40 -1.03 -9.78
C LYS A 47 -8.82 -1.44 -9.40
N LEU A 48 -9.04 -2.15 -8.29
CA LEU A 48 -10.38 -2.46 -7.79
C LEU A 48 -11.13 -1.24 -7.23
N LEU A 49 -10.41 -0.15 -6.93
CA LEU A 49 -10.99 1.12 -6.48
C LEU A 49 -11.62 1.93 -7.64
N ASP A 50 -11.35 1.55 -8.89
CA ASP A 50 -11.86 2.24 -10.08
C ASP A 50 -13.38 2.10 -10.18
N GLY A 51 -14.07 3.23 -10.30
CA GLY A 51 -15.53 3.30 -10.35
C GLY A 51 -16.27 3.12 -9.02
N ASP A 52 -15.59 2.87 -7.89
CA ASP A 52 -16.22 2.93 -6.56
C ASP A 52 -16.20 4.35 -6.00
N PHE A 53 -17.36 5.00 -6.00
CA PHE A 53 -17.49 6.37 -5.49
C PHE A 53 -17.72 6.44 -3.98
N GLY A 54 -18.33 5.44 -3.35
CA GLY A 54 -18.71 5.52 -1.94
C GLY A 54 -19.57 6.74 -1.52
N GLY A 55 -20.12 7.50 -2.48
CA GLY A 55 -20.81 8.78 -2.26
C GLY A 55 -19.95 10.04 -2.40
N PHE A 56 -18.65 9.90 -2.68
CA PHE A 56 -17.73 11.00 -2.99
C PHE A 56 -17.97 11.57 -4.40
N PRO A 57 -17.48 12.79 -4.69
CA PRO A 57 -17.60 13.39 -6.03
C PRO A 57 -16.68 12.74 -7.09
N ILE A 58 -15.71 11.92 -6.67
CA ILE A 58 -14.82 11.13 -7.53
C ILE A 58 -14.73 9.70 -6.98
N ASP A 59 -14.30 8.74 -7.79
CA ASP A 59 -14.03 7.39 -7.29
C ASP A 59 -12.75 7.31 -6.44
N ARG A 60 -12.62 6.23 -5.67
CA ARG A 60 -11.49 5.99 -4.78
C ARG A 60 -10.15 5.84 -5.52
N MET A 61 -10.17 5.38 -6.77
CA MET A 61 -8.96 5.36 -7.61
C MET A 61 -8.50 6.79 -7.92
N GLN A 62 -9.40 7.66 -8.35
CA GLN A 62 -9.09 9.07 -8.61
C GLN A 62 -8.63 9.78 -7.34
N HIS A 63 -9.25 9.50 -6.19
CA HIS A 63 -8.75 9.99 -4.91
C HIS A 63 -7.27 9.60 -4.68
N SER A 64 -6.95 8.31 -4.85
CA SER A 64 -5.58 7.79 -4.73
C SER A 64 -4.60 8.50 -5.69
N LEU A 65 -4.99 8.67 -6.97
CA LEU A 65 -4.18 9.36 -7.98
C LEU A 65 -3.98 10.85 -7.66
N GLN A 66 -5.01 11.54 -7.19
CA GLN A 66 -4.93 12.94 -6.80
C GLN A 66 -4.00 13.12 -5.59
N THR A 67 -4.14 12.28 -4.56
CA THR A 67 -3.29 12.31 -3.36
C THR A 67 -1.82 12.10 -3.74
N ALA A 68 -1.52 11.10 -4.58
CA ALA A 68 -0.17 10.84 -5.08
C ALA A 68 0.37 11.97 -5.97
N THR A 69 -0.46 12.52 -6.86
CA THR A 69 -0.08 13.63 -7.75
C THR A 69 0.29 14.87 -6.94
N ARG A 70 -0.51 15.21 -5.92
CA ARG A 70 -0.23 16.35 -5.04
C ARG A 70 1.09 16.17 -4.30
N ALA A 71 1.34 14.99 -3.73
CA ALA A 71 2.61 14.68 -3.06
C ALA A 71 3.81 14.75 -4.02
N HIS A 72 3.67 14.24 -5.24
CA HIS A 72 4.70 14.31 -6.27
C HIS A 72 5.00 15.75 -6.69
N CYS A 73 3.97 16.56 -6.95
CA CYS A 73 4.12 17.98 -7.30
C CYS A 73 4.74 18.82 -6.18
N ASP A 74 4.57 18.40 -4.92
CA ASP A 74 5.23 18.99 -3.75
C ASP A 74 6.69 18.52 -3.56
N GLY A 75 7.22 17.71 -4.49
CA GLY A 75 8.61 17.26 -4.47
C GLY A 75 8.92 16.20 -3.41
N ARG A 76 7.91 15.45 -2.93
CA ARG A 76 8.11 14.34 -2.00
C ARG A 76 8.86 13.18 -2.65
N GLY A 77 9.56 12.39 -1.84
CA GLY A 77 10.28 11.19 -2.29
C GLY A 77 9.33 10.11 -2.84
N GLU A 78 9.86 9.19 -3.66
CA GLU A 78 9.05 8.15 -4.30
C GLU A 78 8.33 7.24 -3.31
N ASP A 79 8.96 6.93 -2.16
CA ASP A 79 8.35 6.15 -1.09
C ASP A 79 7.13 6.84 -0.48
N TYR A 80 7.20 8.17 -0.28
CA TYR A 80 6.07 8.97 0.16
C TYR A 80 4.97 9.02 -0.90
N VAL A 81 5.32 9.23 -2.17
CA VAL A 81 4.36 9.25 -3.29
C VAL A 81 3.65 7.90 -3.44
N VAL A 82 4.36 6.79 -3.30
CA VAL A 82 3.78 5.44 -3.33
C VAL A 82 2.93 5.17 -2.10
N MET A 83 3.35 5.60 -0.90
CA MET A 83 2.50 5.53 0.29
C MET A 83 1.20 6.32 0.09
N ALA A 84 1.29 7.54 -0.43
CA ALA A 84 0.14 8.39 -0.74
C ALA A 84 -0.79 7.74 -1.78
N LEU A 85 -0.24 7.09 -2.80
CA LEU A 85 -1.03 6.34 -3.78
C LEU A 85 -1.77 5.14 -3.16
N LEU A 86 -1.18 4.51 -2.15
CA LEU A 86 -1.65 3.24 -1.60
C LEU A 86 -2.34 3.37 -0.23
N HIS A 87 -2.47 4.57 0.34
CA HIS A 87 -2.96 4.77 1.69
C HIS A 87 -4.38 4.19 1.92
N ASP A 88 -5.21 4.20 0.87
CA ASP A 88 -6.60 3.70 0.87
C ASP A 88 -6.78 2.34 0.18
N ILE A 89 -5.70 1.66 -0.26
CA ILE A 89 -5.81 0.34 -0.94
C ILE A 89 -6.55 -0.72 -0.10
N GLY A 90 -6.62 -0.52 1.21
CA GLY A 90 -7.33 -1.39 2.14
C GLY A 90 -8.86 -1.36 2.04
N ASP A 91 -9.45 -0.35 1.40
CA ASP A 91 -10.91 -0.11 1.41
C ASP A 91 -11.73 -1.34 0.99
N THR A 92 -11.23 -2.10 0.01
CA THR A 92 -11.94 -3.26 -0.55
C THR A 92 -12.00 -4.46 0.39
N LEU A 93 -10.99 -4.63 1.25
CA LEU A 93 -10.83 -5.81 2.10
C LEU A 93 -11.09 -5.53 3.58
N GLY A 94 -10.85 -4.29 4.01
CA GLY A 94 -10.92 -3.85 5.40
C GLY A 94 -11.74 -2.59 5.52
N THR A 95 -12.97 -2.56 5.03
CA THR A 95 -13.84 -1.37 5.08
C THR A 95 -14.01 -0.77 6.48
N TYR A 96 -13.76 -1.54 7.54
CA TYR A 96 -13.84 -1.07 8.94
C TYR A 96 -12.48 -0.67 9.55
N ASN A 97 -11.37 -0.93 8.87
CA ASN A 97 -10.02 -0.71 9.35
C ASN A 97 -8.99 -0.63 8.20
N HIS A 98 -9.36 0.00 7.09
CA HIS A 98 -8.58 0.01 5.86
C HIS A 98 -7.15 0.54 6.04
N PRO A 99 -6.86 1.50 6.96
CA PRO A 99 -5.49 1.98 7.18
C PRO A 99 -4.56 0.86 7.66
N ASP A 100 -5.08 -0.11 8.44
CA ASP A 100 -4.30 -1.23 8.95
C ASP A 100 -3.81 -2.13 7.79
N ILE A 101 -4.66 -2.34 6.79
CA ILE A 101 -4.32 -3.16 5.62
C ILE A 101 -3.27 -2.45 4.76
N ALA A 102 -3.46 -1.15 4.51
CA ALA A 102 -2.49 -0.36 3.78
C ALA A 102 -1.12 -0.36 4.49
N ALA A 103 -1.11 -0.13 5.80
CA ALA A 103 0.09 -0.17 6.62
C ALA A 103 0.77 -1.55 6.59
N ALA A 104 0.01 -2.65 6.63
CA ALA A 104 0.56 -3.99 6.55
C ALA A 104 1.22 -4.29 5.20
N ILE A 105 0.62 -3.83 4.09
CA ILE A 105 1.19 -3.96 2.73
C ILE A 105 2.48 -3.14 2.60
N LEU A 106 2.49 -1.91 3.11
CA LEU A 106 3.61 -0.97 2.99
C LEU A 106 4.77 -1.27 3.95
N LYS A 107 4.49 -1.87 5.12
CA LYS A 107 5.45 -2.09 6.21
C LYS A 107 6.83 -2.61 5.79
N PRO A 108 6.96 -3.58 4.87
CA PRO A 108 8.28 -4.07 4.48
C PRO A 108 9.08 -3.09 3.62
N PHE A 109 8.44 -2.08 3.00
CA PHE A 109 9.01 -1.31 1.89
C PHE A 109 9.20 0.19 2.18
N VAL A 110 8.62 0.70 3.26
CA VAL A 110 8.71 2.12 3.64
C VAL A 110 9.26 2.29 5.05
N SER A 111 9.66 3.51 5.38
CA SER A 111 10.12 3.85 6.73
C SER A 111 9.02 3.70 7.78
N GLU A 112 9.40 3.64 9.06
CA GLU A 112 8.45 3.61 10.16
C GLU A 112 7.50 4.81 10.14
N GLU A 113 8.00 5.99 9.79
CA GLU A 113 7.19 7.22 9.66
C GLU A 113 6.09 7.05 8.61
N LEU A 114 6.43 6.64 7.39
CA LEU A 114 5.45 6.50 6.30
C LEU A 114 4.44 5.39 6.58
N ARG A 115 4.89 4.29 7.18
CA ARG A 115 3.99 3.23 7.67
C ARG A 115 3.02 3.78 8.70
N TRP A 116 3.51 4.60 9.64
CA TRP A 116 2.68 5.19 10.69
C TRP A 116 1.66 6.19 10.14
N ILE A 117 2.04 7.00 9.16
CA ILE A 117 1.11 7.87 8.44
C ILE A 117 0.00 7.02 7.80
N ALA A 118 0.37 5.99 7.02
CA ALA A 118 -0.62 5.10 6.39
C ALA A 118 -1.52 4.40 7.42
N GLU A 119 -0.99 4.01 8.58
CA GLU A 119 -1.75 3.33 9.64
C GLU A 119 -2.74 4.27 10.36
N GLN A 120 -2.36 5.53 10.55
CA GLN A 120 -3.14 6.47 11.37
C GLN A 120 -3.94 7.49 10.57
N HIS A 121 -3.74 7.60 9.25
CA HIS A 121 -4.34 8.67 8.44
C HIS A 121 -5.86 8.75 8.62
N GLY A 122 -6.60 7.64 8.72
CA GLY A 122 -8.05 7.66 8.91
C GLY A 122 -8.50 8.40 10.17
N ALA A 123 -7.74 8.30 11.27
CA ALA A 123 -8.01 9.05 12.50
C ALA A 123 -7.72 10.56 12.36
N PHE A 124 -6.78 10.93 11.49
CA PHE A 124 -6.38 12.32 11.24
C PHE A 124 -7.27 12.98 10.18
N GLN A 125 -7.63 12.27 9.11
CA GLN A 125 -8.61 12.65 8.09
C GLN A 125 -9.99 12.86 8.72
N GLY A 126 -10.35 12.06 9.73
CA GLY A 126 -11.57 12.22 10.51
C GLY A 126 -11.78 13.64 11.08
N TYR A 127 -10.71 14.41 11.30
CA TYR A 127 -10.81 15.82 11.70
C TYR A 127 -11.73 16.65 10.79
N TYR A 128 -11.76 16.34 9.49
CA TYR A 128 -12.51 17.07 8.49
C TYR A 128 -13.99 16.70 8.44
N PHE A 129 -14.41 15.52 8.92
CA PHE A 129 -15.79 15.06 8.72
C PHE A 129 -16.48 14.33 9.89
N PHE A 130 -15.74 13.81 10.88
CA PHE A 130 -16.33 13.03 11.98
C PHE A 130 -17.43 13.78 12.76
N HIS A 131 -17.30 15.10 12.90
CA HIS A 131 -18.31 15.94 13.57
C HIS A 131 -19.66 15.98 12.83
N TYR A 132 -19.69 15.74 11.51
CA TYR A 132 -20.94 15.57 10.76
C TYR A 132 -21.59 14.20 10.99
N LEU A 133 -20.84 13.22 11.49
CA LEU A 133 -21.30 11.88 11.85
C LEU A 133 -21.64 11.74 13.35
N GLY A 134 -21.58 12.83 14.11
CA GLY A 134 -21.74 12.81 15.57
C GLY A 134 -20.55 12.17 16.32
N MET A 135 -19.42 12.00 15.62
CA MET A 135 -18.18 11.47 16.18
C MET A 135 -17.25 12.62 16.61
N ASP A 136 -16.28 12.29 17.45
CA ASP A 136 -15.26 13.24 17.90
C ASP A 136 -14.23 13.48 16.79
N ARG A 137 -14.19 14.70 16.24
CA ARG A 137 -13.22 15.08 15.21
C ARG A 137 -11.78 15.17 15.74
N ASP A 138 -11.61 15.29 17.04
CA ASP A 138 -10.31 15.42 17.69
C ASP A 138 -9.77 14.03 18.16
N VAL A 139 -10.28 12.92 17.61
CA VAL A 139 -9.75 11.56 17.86
C VAL A 139 -8.23 11.46 17.64
N ARG A 140 -7.69 12.21 16.68
CA ARG A 140 -6.23 12.27 16.45
C ARG A 140 -5.45 12.67 17.70
N GLU A 141 -6.04 13.46 18.61
CA GLU A 141 -5.38 13.96 19.84
C GLU A 141 -4.96 12.84 20.79
N ARG A 142 -5.51 11.62 20.63
CA ARG A 142 -5.03 10.42 21.35
C ARG A 142 -3.57 10.09 21.05
N PHE A 143 -3.06 10.56 19.91
CA PHE A 143 -1.67 10.39 19.48
C PHE A 143 -0.78 11.60 19.78
N ARG A 144 -1.30 12.63 20.46
CA ARG A 144 -0.56 13.86 20.78
C ARG A 144 0.74 13.52 21.51
N GLY A 145 1.87 14.04 21.00
CA GLY A 145 3.21 13.76 21.52
C GLY A 145 3.94 12.62 20.81
N HIS A 146 3.30 11.87 19.90
CA HIS A 146 3.98 10.93 19.02
C HIS A 146 4.87 11.67 18.02
N GLN A 147 6.08 11.15 17.76
CA GLN A 147 7.07 11.82 16.89
C GLN A 147 6.58 12.07 15.45
N HIS A 148 5.65 11.25 14.95
CA HIS A 148 5.09 11.35 13.60
C HIS A 148 3.73 12.05 13.54
N PHE A 149 3.24 12.59 14.67
CA PHE A 149 1.92 13.25 14.73
C PHE A 149 1.78 14.35 13.68
N GLU A 150 2.73 15.29 13.64
CA GLU A 150 2.65 16.44 12.73
C GLU A 150 2.81 15.99 11.27
N ALA A 151 3.62 14.96 11.00
CA ALA A 151 3.77 14.42 9.65
C ALA A 151 2.46 13.82 9.11
N CYS A 152 1.70 13.09 9.95
CA CYS A 152 0.39 12.57 9.56
C CYS A 152 -0.67 13.67 9.44
N ALA A 153 -0.66 14.65 10.34
CA ALA A 153 -1.53 15.82 10.22
C ALA A 153 -1.27 16.59 8.92
N ASP A 154 -0.01 16.76 8.53
CA ASP A 154 0.37 17.40 7.28
C ASP A 154 -0.01 16.57 6.05
N PHE A 155 0.17 15.25 6.08
CA PHE A 155 -0.33 14.36 5.03
C PHE A 155 -1.83 14.56 4.79
N CYS A 156 -2.61 14.49 5.87
CA CYS A 156 -4.06 14.65 5.78
C CYS A 156 -4.45 16.05 5.29
N ARG A 157 -3.78 17.09 5.77
CA ARG A 157 -4.08 18.49 5.44
C ARG A 157 -3.75 18.85 4.00
N LEU A 158 -2.59 18.41 3.50
CA LEU A 158 -2.03 18.82 2.21
C LEU A 158 -2.52 17.94 1.06
N TYR A 159 -2.75 16.64 1.29
CA TYR A 159 -2.96 15.69 0.22
C TYR A 159 -4.32 15.00 0.33
N ASP A 160 -4.51 14.16 1.34
CA ASP A 160 -5.65 13.25 1.47
C ASP A 160 -7.00 14.00 1.47
N GLN A 161 -7.27 14.86 2.46
CA GLN A 161 -8.58 15.57 2.52
C GLN A 161 -8.84 16.48 1.30
N ALA A 162 -7.79 16.89 0.58
CA ALA A 162 -7.86 17.80 -0.56
C ALA A 162 -8.07 17.08 -1.91
N ALA A 163 -8.00 15.76 -1.93
CA ALA A 163 -7.98 14.93 -3.13
C ALA A 163 -9.38 14.40 -3.50
N PHE A 164 -10.37 15.29 -3.59
CA PHE A 164 -11.76 14.96 -3.96
C PHE A 164 -12.31 15.90 -5.05
N ASP A 165 -11.43 16.50 -5.87
CA ASP A 165 -11.83 17.53 -6.83
C ASP A 165 -12.02 16.94 -8.23
N PRO A 166 -13.24 16.91 -8.79
CA PRO A 166 -13.49 16.38 -10.14
C PRO A 166 -12.75 17.12 -11.28
N ALA A 167 -12.27 18.33 -11.03
CA ALA A 167 -11.56 19.15 -12.00
C ALA A 167 -10.03 19.09 -11.85
N TYR A 168 -9.51 18.36 -10.85
CA TYR A 168 -8.07 18.27 -10.64
C TYR A 168 -7.41 17.38 -11.68
N ASP A 169 -6.36 17.89 -12.32
CA ASP A 169 -5.57 17.17 -13.32
C ASP A 169 -4.55 16.26 -12.61
N SER A 170 -4.93 15.01 -12.40
CA SER A 170 -4.07 13.98 -11.80
C SER A 170 -3.20 13.28 -12.86
N ALA A 171 -1.99 12.89 -12.47
CA ALA A 171 -1.21 11.99 -13.30
C ALA A 171 -1.92 10.62 -13.40
N PRO A 172 -1.88 9.94 -14.56
CA PRO A 172 -2.51 8.63 -14.71
C PRO A 172 -1.74 7.55 -13.93
N LEU A 173 -2.37 6.41 -13.65
CA LEU A 173 -1.73 5.32 -12.90
C LEU A 173 -0.39 4.86 -13.52
N ASP A 174 -0.30 4.79 -14.86
CA ASP A 174 0.92 4.40 -15.59
C ASP A 174 2.12 5.29 -15.28
N PHE A 175 1.90 6.54 -14.85
CA PHE A 175 2.96 7.43 -14.38
C PHE A 175 3.60 6.91 -13.08
N PHE A 176 2.80 6.34 -12.19
CA PHE A 176 3.22 5.85 -10.88
C PHE A 176 3.67 4.39 -10.88
N GLU A 177 3.22 3.56 -11.83
CA GLU A 177 3.58 2.13 -11.88
C GLU A 177 5.10 1.88 -11.79
N PRO A 178 6.00 2.64 -12.46
CA PRO A 178 7.44 2.46 -12.30
C PRO A 178 7.95 2.73 -10.88
N MET A 179 7.37 3.69 -10.15
CA MET A 179 7.73 3.98 -8.75
C MET A 179 7.31 2.83 -7.84
N VAL A 180 6.08 2.33 -7.99
CA VAL A 180 5.57 1.17 -7.23
C VAL A 180 6.48 -0.04 -7.44
N ARG A 181 6.86 -0.33 -8.70
CA ARG A 181 7.77 -1.45 -9.00
C ARG A 181 9.14 -1.31 -8.31
N ARG A 182 9.72 -0.10 -8.26
CA ARG A 182 11.00 0.14 -7.57
C ARG A 182 10.89 -0.05 -6.06
N ILE A 183 9.84 0.49 -5.44
CA ILE A 183 9.61 0.38 -4.00
C ILE A 183 9.39 -1.08 -3.59
N PHE A 184 8.53 -1.81 -4.31
CA PHE A 184 8.21 -3.20 -3.97
C PHE A 184 9.30 -4.21 -4.38
N ALA A 185 10.29 -3.81 -5.17
CA ALA A 185 11.44 -4.66 -5.50
C ALA A 185 12.43 -4.84 -4.34
N ARG A 186 12.45 -3.91 -3.36
CA ARG A 186 13.45 -3.91 -2.28
C ARG A 186 12.80 -3.76 -0.90
N PRO A 187 12.49 -4.86 -0.20
CA PRO A 187 12.03 -4.78 1.18
C PRO A 187 13.17 -4.26 2.09
N LEU A 188 12.87 -3.23 2.88
CA LEU A 188 13.72 -2.65 3.93
C LEU A 188 13.66 -3.47 5.23
N HIS A 189 12.50 -4.04 5.55
CA HIS A 189 12.21 -4.67 6.83
C HIS A 189 11.48 -6.01 6.64
N SER A 190 12.22 -7.07 6.29
CA SER A 190 11.64 -8.40 6.10
C SER A 190 12.49 -9.51 6.71
N MET A 191 11.86 -10.42 7.47
CA MET A 191 12.49 -11.66 7.91
C MET A 191 12.89 -12.56 6.73
N TYR A 192 12.26 -12.36 5.57
CA TYR A 192 12.54 -13.09 4.33
C TYR A 192 13.58 -12.38 3.45
N ALA A 193 14.15 -11.25 3.89
CA ALA A 193 15.16 -10.51 3.12
C ALA A 193 16.37 -11.39 2.74
N ALA A 194 16.79 -12.31 3.62
CA ALA A 194 17.88 -13.25 3.35
C ALA A 194 17.60 -14.22 2.17
N VAL A 195 16.33 -14.48 1.86
CA VAL A 195 15.91 -15.30 0.71
C VAL A 195 15.90 -14.48 -0.59
N VAL A 196 15.87 -13.15 -0.49
CA VAL A 196 15.88 -12.20 -1.61
C VAL A 196 17.30 -11.72 -1.93
N GLU A 197 18.17 -11.56 -0.92
CA GLU A 197 19.54 -11.02 -1.06
C GLU A 197 20.60 -12.03 -1.52
N THR A 198 20.27 -13.33 -1.59
CA THR A 198 21.22 -14.37 -1.98
C THR A 198 21.68 -14.30 -3.45
N ASP A 199 21.13 -13.35 -4.23
CA ASP A 199 21.46 -13.08 -5.64
C ASP A 199 22.11 -11.70 -5.90
N ALA A 200 22.55 -10.96 -4.86
CA ALA A 200 23.32 -9.72 -5.05
C ALA A 200 24.86 -9.92 -4.98
N ALA A 201 25.33 -11.16 -4.88
CA ALA A 201 26.75 -11.53 -4.74
C ALA A 201 27.22 -12.46 -5.87
#